data_AF-A0A832H981-F1
#
_entry.id   AF-A0A832H981-F1
#
_cell.length_a   1.000
_cell.length_b   1.000
_cell.length_c   1.000
_cell.angle_alpha   90.00
_cell.angle_beta   90.00
_cell.angle_gamma   90.00
#
_symmetry.space_group_name_H-M   'P 1'
#
loop_
_entity.id
_entity.type
_entity.pdbx_description
1 polymer ?
#
loop_
_entity_poly.entity_id
_entity_poly.type
_entity_poly.pdbx_seq_one_letter_code
_entity_poly.pdbx_strand_id
1 'polypeptide(L)' 'MNGFHYVYILQSRSHPARFYTGLTDDLPARLAKHNAGQVPHTSKFIPWELKNAIAFRDPSKAGPLLDF' A
#
# COMPACT_ATOMS: atom_id res chain seq x y z
N MET A 1 -16.38 7.22 -7.01
CA MET A 1 -16.07 6.12 -6.06
C MET A 1 -15.43 5.01 -6.85
N ASN A 2 -14.20 4.63 -6.52
CA ASN A 2 -13.55 3.49 -7.15
C ASN A 2 -14.27 2.23 -6.67
N GLY A 3 -14.73 1.37 -7.59
CA GLY A 3 -15.49 0.17 -7.23
C GLY A 3 -14.64 -0.97 -6.68
N PHE A 4 -13.41 -0.68 -6.24
CA PHE A 4 -12.43 -1.65 -5.81
C PHE A 4 -11.70 -1.19 -4.54
N HIS A 5 -11.43 -2.15 -3.66
CA HIS A 5 -10.56 -2.02 -2.50
C HIS A 5 -9.26 -2.77 -2.77
N TYR A 6 -8.12 -2.14 -2.52
CA TYR A 6 -6.81 -2.69 -2.86
C TYR A 6 -6.05 -3.05 -1.60
N VAL A 7 -5.72 -4.32 -1.43
CA VAL A 7 -4.61 -4.74 -0.57
C VAL A 7 -3.33 -4.64 -1.39
N TYR A 8 -2.33 -3.94 -0.88
CA TYR A 8 -1.09 -3.69 -1.62
C TYR A 8 0.14 -3.92 -0.77
N ILE A 9 1.24 -4.25 -1.44
CA ILE A 9 2.57 -4.38 -0.86
C ILE A 9 3.49 -3.38 -1.53
N LEU A 10 4.09 -2.50 -0.73
CA LEU A 10 5.17 -1.61 -1.13
C LEU A 10 6.50 -2.18 -0.65
N GLN A 11 7.55 -1.98 -1.42
CA GLN A 11 8.93 -2.23 -1.02
C GLN A 11 9.73 -0.92 -1.07
N SER A 12 10.53 -0.68 -0.04
CA SER A 12 11.45 0.45 -0.04
C SER A 12 12.59 0.18 -1.02
N ARG A 13 12.89 1.14 -1.88
CA ARG A 13 14.06 1.09 -2.76
C ARG A 13 15.37 1.38 -2.01
N SER A 14 15.31 2.21 -0.97
CA SER A 14 16.48 2.55 -0.15
C SER A 14 16.80 1.46 0.88
N HIS A 15 15.79 0.70 1.30
CA HIS A 15 15.92 -0.39 2.26
C HIS A 15 15.21 -1.64 1.73
N PRO A 16 15.83 -2.45 0.85
CA PRO A 16 15.16 -3.55 0.16
C PRO A 16 14.52 -4.61 1.07
N ALA A 17 14.98 -4.75 2.32
CA ALA A 17 14.36 -5.63 3.31
C ALA A 17 13.06 -5.07 3.93
N ARG A 18 12.70 -3.81 3.66
CA ARG A 18 11.50 -3.16 4.21
C ARG A 18 10.34 -3.24 3.23
N PHE A 19 9.30 -3.90 3.70
CA PHE A 19 8.00 -4.01 3.05
C PHE A 19 6.93 -3.32 3.88
N TYR A 20 5.88 -2.86 3.23
CA TYR A 20 4.71 -2.31 3.87
C TYR A 20 3.46 -2.83 3.17
N THR A 21 2.59 -3.47 3.93
CA THR A 21 1.28 -3.92 3.46
C THR A 21 0.21 -2.94 3.94
N GLY A 22 -0.76 -2.64 3.08
CA GLY A 22 -1.87 -1.76 3.46
C GLY A 22 -3.11 -1.95 2.61
N LEU A 23 -4.17 -1.23 2.98
CA LEU A 23 -5.46 -1.18 2.28
C LEU A 23 -5.77 0.25 1.82
N THR A 24 -6.31 0.40 0.62
CA THR A 24 -6.74 1.70 0.08
C THR A 24 -7.76 1.51 -1.04
N ASP A 25 -8.60 2.53 -1.28
CA ASP A 25 -9.54 2.55 -2.41
C ASP A 25 -8.93 3.27 -3.62
N ASP A 26 -7.83 4.00 -3.39
CA ASP A 26 -7.05 4.71 -4.38
C ASP A 26 -5.57 4.37 -4.19
N LEU A 27 -5.06 3.48 -5.04
CA LEU A 27 -3.69 2.99 -4.98
C LEU A 27 -2.66 4.02 -5.47
N PRO A 28 -2.87 4.72 -6.61
CA PRO A 28 -1.98 5.79 -7.04
C PRO A 28 -1.82 6.92 -6.00
N ALA A 29 -2.93 7.43 -5.46
CA ALA A 29 -2.88 8.51 -4.47
C ALA A 29 -2.19 8.06 -3.17
N ARG A 30 -2.42 6.80 -2.77
CA ARG A 30 -1.75 6.21 -1.59
C ARG A 30 -0.24 6.12 -1.79
N LEU A 31 0.22 5.61 -2.93
CA LEU A 31 1.64 5.52 -3.24
C LEU A 31 2.30 6.91 -3.26
N ALA A 32 1.65 7.89 -3.88
CA ALA A 32 2.13 9.28 -3.88
C ALA A 32 2.26 9.84 -2.46
N LYS A 33 1.28 9.58 -1.59
CA LYS A 33 1.31 10.02 -0.19
C LYS A 33 2.46 9.41 0.61
N HIS A 34 2.75 8.11 0.43
CA HIS A 34 3.90 7.46 1.03
C HIS A 34 5.22 8.09 0.55
N ASN A 35 5.35 8.32 -0.75
CA ASN A 35 6.57 8.89 -1.34
C ASN A 35 6.76 10.39 -1.05
N ALA A 36 5.69 11.11 -0.71
CA ALA A 36 5.76 12.47 -0.18
C ALA A 36 6.14 12.51 1.31
N GLY A 37 6.37 11.37 1.97
CA GLY A 37 6.72 11.31 3.39
C GLY A 37 5.57 11.65 4.34
N GLN A 38 4.33 11.74 3.85
CA GLN A 38 3.16 12.17 4.62
C GLN A 38 2.55 11.04 5.49
N VAL A 39 3.17 9.87 5.52
CA VAL A 39 2.79 8.74 6.37
C VAL A 39 3.93 8.50 7.38
N PRO A 40 3.81 9.01 8.62
CA PRO A 40 4.93 9.12 9.57
C PRO A 40 5.69 7.81 9.83
N HIS A 41 4.98 6.68 9.93
CA HIS A 41 5.61 5.39 10.20
C HIS A 41 6.44 4.85 9.04
N THR A 42 6.18 5.32 7.81
CA THR A 42 6.81 4.82 6.57
C THR A 42 7.71 5.85 5.88
N SER A 43 7.68 7.12 6.32
CA SER A 43 8.39 8.24 5.69
C SER A 43 9.91 8.04 5.70
N LYS A 44 10.46 7.40 6.73
CA LYS A 44 11.89 7.08 6.88
C LYS A 44 12.44 6.07 5.86
N PHE A 45 11.57 5.41 5.09
CA PHE A 45 11.97 4.37 4.13
C PHE A 45 11.58 4.71 2.69
N ILE A 46 11.24 5.97 2.40
CA ILE A 46 11.08 6.43 1.02
C ILE A 46 12.41 6.28 0.23
N PRO A 47 12.37 6.13 -1.10
CA PRO A 47 11.18 5.98 -1.93
C PRO A 47 10.65 4.53 -1.92
N TRP A 48 9.33 4.42 -1.90
CA TRP A 48 8.55 3.20 -2.02
C TRP A 48 8.18 2.90 -3.47
N GLU A 49 8.22 1.62 -3.81
CA GLU A 49 7.79 1.06 -5.08
C GLU A 49 6.65 0.07 -4.83
N LEU A 50 5.62 0.08 -5.67
CA LEU A 50 4.55 -0.91 -5.63
C LEU A 50 5.07 -2.24 -6.16
N LYS A 51 5.00 -3.31 -5.36
CA LYS A 51 5.37 -4.67 -5.80
C LYS A 51 4.17 -5.49 -6.19
N ASN A 52 3.12 -5.47 -5.38
CA ASN A 52 1.89 -6.21 -5.64
C ASN A 52 0.67 -5.42 -5.21
N ALA A 53 -0.46 -5.63 -5.89
CA ALA A 53 -1.77 -5.19 -5.45
C ALA A 53 -2.84 -6.19 -5.88
N ILE A 54 -3.80 -6.44 -5.00
CA ILE A 54 -4.96 -7.30 -5.25
C ILE A 54 -6.21 -6.46 -5.06
N ALA A 55 -7.10 -6.46 -6.05
CA ALA A 55 -8.30 -5.65 -6.08
C ALA A 55 -9.54 -6.48 -5.70
N PHE A 56 -10.37 -5.95 -4.81
CA PHE A 56 -11.59 -6.58 -4.32
C PHE A 56 -12.80 -5.72 -4.64
N ARG A 57 -13.82 -6.34 -5.25
CA ARG A 57 -15.15 -5.72 -5.39
C ARG A 57 -15.92 -5.71 -4.08
N ASP A 58 -15.72 -6.74 -3.27
CA ASP A 58 -16.31 -6.88 -1.95
C ASP A 58 -15.28 -6.47 -0.87
N PRO A 59 -15.44 -5.30 -0.22
CA PRO A 59 -14.52 -4.84 0.82
C PRO A 59 -14.33 -5.83 1.97
N SER A 60 -15.35 -6.66 2.27
CA SER A 60 -15.26 -7.66 3.34
C SER A 60 -14.21 -8.74 3.08
N LYS A 61 -13.81 -8.93 1.81
CA LYS A 61 -12.77 -9.89 1.39
C LYS A 61 -11.36 -9.31 1.43
N ALA A 62 -11.22 -7.99 1.47
CA ALA A 62 -9.91 -7.33 1.43
C ALA A 62 -9.20 -7.38 2.80
N GLY A 63 -9.92 -7.09 3.89
CA GLY A 63 -9.37 -7.04 5.24
C GLY A 63 -8.60 -8.30 5.68
N PRO A 64 -9.17 -9.52 5.52
CA PRO A 64 -8.50 -10.76 5.93
C PRO A 64 -7.14 -11.02 5.27
N LEU A 65 -6.81 -10.35 4.15
CA LEU A 65 -5.52 -10.51 3.49
C LEU A 65 -4.39 -9.67 4.12
N LEU A 66 -4.71 -8.79 5.07
CA LEU A 66 -3.72 -8.03 5.82
C LEU A 66 -3.11 -8.83 6.99
N ASP A 67 -3.75 -9.94 7.36
CA ASP A 67 -3.37 -10.76 8.52
C ASP A 67 -2.42 -11.92 8.17
N PHE A 68 -2.05 -12.07 6.89
CA PHE A 68 -1.02 -13.02 6.42
C PHE A 68 0.35 -12.35 6.32
#